data_AF-A0A497R1A5-F1
#
_entry.id   AF-A0A497R1A5-F1
#
_cell.length_a   1.000
_cell.length_b   1.000
_cell.length_c   1.000
_cell.angle_alpha   90.00
_cell.angle_beta   90.00
_cell.angle_gamma   90.00
#
_symmetry.space_group_name_H-M   'P 1'
#
loop_
_entity.id
_entity.type
_entity.pdbx_description
1 polymer ?
#
loop_
_entity_poly.entity_id
_entity_poly.type
_entity_poly.pdbx_seq_one_letter_code
_entity_poly.pdbx_strand_id
1 'polypeptide(L)'
;MIAEINSAYKWDLIIMDGILTFVDGGPMEGTIKEANVFVAGTDKIAIDATGVAILRILGTTPEVMKGPIFEQEQIARAVELGLGINDPKDIEYITDGSAKSVALVEKIKEKLLE
;
A
#
# COMPACT_ATOMS: atom_id res chain seq x y z
N MET A 1 -18.09 6.30 -3.32
CA MET A 1 -17.10 5.46 -2.63
C MET A 1 -15.81 5.47 -3.47
N ILE A 2 -14.63 5.30 -2.85
CA ILE A 2 -13.34 5.60 -3.50
C ILE A 2 -13.04 4.58 -4.61
N ALA A 3 -13.25 3.29 -4.37
CA ALA A 3 -13.05 2.23 -5.35
C ALA A 3 -13.90 2.42 -6.63
N GLU A 4 -15.15 2.85 -6.51
CA GLU A 4 -16.04 3.09 -7.64
C GLU A 4 -15.57 4.26 -8.51
N ILE A 5 -15.06 5.33 -7.90
CA ILE A 5 -14.50 6.46 -8.66
C ILE A 5 -13.29 5.98 -9.47
N ASN A 6 -12.49 5.10 -8.88
CA ASN A 6 -11.32 4.50 -9.52
C ASN A 6 -11.69 3.60 -10.72
N SER A 7 -12.93 3.12 -10.84
CA SER A 7 -13.36 2.35 -12.01
C SER A 7 -13.54 3.17 -13.29
N ALA A 8 -13.58 4.51 -13.18
CA ALA A 8 -13.81 5.39 -14.33
C ALA A 8 -12.56 5.61 -15.21
N TYR A 9 -11.39 5.14 -14.79
CA TYR A 9 -10.14 5.36 -15.50
C TYR A 9 -9.15 4.20 -15.30
N LYS A 10 -8.14 4.15 -16.15
CA LYS A 10 -7.04 3.17 -16.08
C LYS A 10 -5.74 3.91 -15.79
N TRP A 11 -4.91 3.36 -14.91
CA TRP A 11 -3.61 3.92 -14.58
C TRP A 11 -2.54 3.33 -15.51
N ASP A 12 -1.77 4.22 -16.13
CA ASP A 12 -0.53 3.83 -16.82
C ASP A 12 0.68 3.90 -15.87
N LEU A 13 0.63 4.80 -14.87
CA LEU A 13 1.65 4.98 -13.85
C LEU A 13 1.03 5.60 -12.59
N ILE A 14 1.44 5.08 -11.43
CA ILE A 14 1.08 5.58 -10.10
C ILE A 14 2.39 5.85 -9.38
N ILE A 15 2.47 7.01 -8.71
CA ILE A 15 3.58 7.37 -7.83
C ILE A 15 3.00 7.74 -6.47
N MET A 16 3.43 7.02 -5.44
CA MET A 16 3.09 7.28 -4.05
C MET A 16 4.31 7.88 -3.34
N ASP A 17 4.17 9.12 -2.89
CA ASP A 17 5.13 9.76 -1.98
C ASP A 17 4.86 9.30 -0.55
N GLY A 18 5.83 8.61 0.03
CA GLY A 18 5.83 8.16 1.41
C GLY A 18 6.99 8.73 2.22
N ILE A 19 7.59 9.86 1.82
CA ILE A 19 8.68 10.46 2.61
C ILE A 19 8.19 10.75 4.03
N LEU A 20 7.10 11.52 4.14
CA LEU A 20 6.37 11.79 5.38
C LEU A 20 5.00 11.14 5.31
N THR A 21 4.62 10.41 6.35
CA THR A 21 3.39 9.61 6.38
C THR A 21 2.63 9.85 7.68
N PHE A 22 1.32 10.11 7.58
CA PHE A 22 0.42 10.07 8.73
C PHE A 22 0.11 8.62 9.08
N VAL A 23 0.37 8.23 10.33
CA VAL A 23 0.09 6.85 10.80
C VAL A 23 -1.24 6.73 11.55
N ASP A 24 -1.87 7.86 11.88
CA ASP A 24 -3.20 7.99 12.47
C ASP A 24 -3.81 9.34 12.04
N GLY A 25 -5.12 9.54 12.29
CA GLY A 25 -5.78 10.84 12.17
C GLY A 25 -5.93 11.46 10.76
N GLY A 26 -5.25 10.88 9.75
CA GLY A 26 -5.18 11.43 8.40
C GLY A 26 -6.55 11.63 7.72
N PRO A 27 -6.60 12.31 6.56
CA PRO A 27 -5.47 12.67 5.69
C PRO A 27 -4.88 14.08 5.95
N MET A 28 -5.38 14.82 6.95
CA MET A 28 -5.01 16.23 7.16
C MET A 28 -4.28 16.50 8.48
N GLU A 29 -4.56 15.71 9.51
CA GLU A 29 -3.96 15.82 10.84
C GLU A 29 -3.49 14.44 11.31
N GLY A 30 -2.70 14.38 12.39
CA GLY A 30 -2.26 13.12 13.00
C GLY A 30 -0.76 13.03 13.22
N THR A 31 -0.33 11.86 13.70
CA THR A 31 1.08 11.59 13.99
C THR A 31 1.85 11.36 12.69
N ILE A 32 2.86 12.20 12.44
CA ILE A 32 3.76 12.06 11.28
C ILE A 32 4.92 11.14 11.64
N LYS A 33 5.22 10.19 10.75
CA LYS A 33 6.46 9.40 10.76
C LYS A 33 7.13 9.45 9.39
N GLU A 34 8.43 9.30 9.39
CA GLU A 34 9.20 9.22 8.15
C GLU A 34 9.26 7.77 7.65
N ALA A 35 8.70 7.50 6.47
CA ALA A 35 8.94 6.23 5.77
C ALA A 35 10.13 6.35 4.80
N ASN A 36 10.44 7.58 4.34
CA ASN A 36 11.59 7.88 3.48
C ASN A 36 11.63 7.00 2.21
N VAL A 37 10.48 6.84 1.54
CA VAL A 37 10.32 5.98 0.37
C VAL A 37 9.42 6.64 -0.69
N PHE A 38 9.74 6.41 -1.96
CA PHE A 38 8.80 6.53 -3.06
C PHE A 38 8.46 5.13 -3.56
N VAL A 39 7.18 4.90 -3.85
CA VAL A 39 6.72 3.67 -4.51
C VAL A 39 6.09 4.05 -5.83
N ALA A 40 6.47 3.37 -6.90
CA ALA A 40 5.88 3.56 -8.21
C ALA A 40 5.48 2.22 -8.82
N GLY A 41 4.42 2.23 -9.62
CA GLY A 41 3.91 1.01 -10.24
C GLY A 41 2.75 1.30 -11.20
N THR A 42 2.25 0.24 -11.82
CA THR A 42 1.19 0.32 -12.83
C THR A 42 -0.13 -0.28 -12.35
N ASP A 43 -0.11 -0.97 -11.21
CA ASP A 43 -1.29 -1.59 -10.60
C ASP A 43 -1.72 -0.85 -9.33
N LYS A 44 -2.97 -0.40 -9.29
CA LYS A 44 -3.51 0.38 -8.18
C LYS A 44 -3.58 -0.41 -6.88
N ILE A 45 -3.95 -1.69 -6.95
CA ILE A 45 -4.10 -2.54 -5.77
C ILE A 45 -2.75 -2.93 -5.21
N ALA A 46 -1.77 -3.21 -6.08
CA ALA A 46 -0.40 -3.44 -5.64
C ALA A 46 0.16 -2.24 -4.86
N ILE A 47 -0.09 -1.01 -5.33
CA ILE A 47 0.36 0.21 -4.65
C ILE A 47 -0.38 0.41 -3.32
N ASP A 48 -1.70 0.26 -3.28
CA ASP A 48 -2.48 0.42 -2.05
C ASP A 48 -2.08 -0.61 -0.99
N ALA A 49 -1.97 -1.87 -1.38
CA ALA A 49 -1.55 -2.95 -0.48
C ALA A 49 -0.13 -2.71 0.07
N THR A 50 0.78 -2.21 -0.79
CA THR A 50 2.12 -1.79 -0.36
C THR A 50 2.07 -0.62 0.63
N GLY A 51 1.20 0.36 0.39
CA GLY A 51 0.98 1.49 1.30
C GLY A 51 0.50 1.04 2.68
N VAL A 52 -0.49 0.13 2.73
CA VAL A 52 -0.96 -0.46 3.99
C VAL A 52 0.16 -1.21 4.71
N ALA A 53 0.96 -1.99 3.99
CA ALA A 53 2.11 -2.69 4.57
C ALA A 53 3.14 -1.71 5.18
N ILE A 54 3.43 -0.60 4.49
CA ILE A 54 4.30 0.46 5.02
C ILE A 54 3.72 1.08 6.28
N LEU A 55 2.41 1.38 6.31
CA LEU A 55 1.74 1.89 7.52
C LEU A 55 1.88 0.90 8.70
N ARG A 56 1.74 -0.40 8.45
CA ARG A 56 1.96 -1.44 9.47
C ARG A 56 3.40 -1.46 9.98
N ILE A 57 4.40 -1.31 9.10
CA ILE A 57 5.82 -1.23 9.50
C ILE A 57 6.06 -0.01 10.39
N LEU A 58 5.45 1.12 10.07
CA LEU A 58 5.62 2.35 10.84
C LEU A 58 4.88 2.34 12.19
N GLY A 59 3.97 1.40 12.41
CA GLY A 59 3.12 1.35 13.60
C GLY A 59 1.98 2.37 13.49
N THR A 60 0.88 1.90 12.88
CA THR A 60 -0.38 2.62 12.62
C THR A 60 -1.48 2.16 13.59
N THR A 61 -2.74 2.50 13.31
CA THR A 61 -3.87 2.23 14.21
C THR A 61 -4.22 0.74 14.26
N PRO A 62 -4.86 0.26 15.36
CA PRO A 62 -5.23 -1.15 15.51
C PRO A 62 -6.13 -1.70 14.40
N GLU A 63 -6.92 -0.85 13.74
CA GLU A 63 -7.81 -1.23 12.64
C GLU A 63 -7.01 -1.62 11.39
N VAL A 64 -6.00 -0.82 11.04
CA VAL A 64 -5.13 -1.08 9.88
C VAL A 64 -4.17 -2.24 10.17
N MET A 65 -3.80 -2.45 11.43
CA MET A 65 -2.91 -3.54 11.85
C MET A 65 -3.56 -4.94 11.80
N LYS A 66 -4.89 -5.05 11.70
CA LYS A 66 -5.60 -6.34 11.82
C LYS A 66 -5.96 -6.96 10.48
N GLY A 67 -5.89 -8.29 10.45
CA GLY A 67 -6.36 -9.13 9.35
C GLY A 67 -5.52 -9.01 8.08
N PRO A 68 -5.87 -9.78 7.03
CA PRO A 68 -5.19 -9.70 5.74
C PRO A 68 -5.38 -8.33 5.08
N ILE A 69 -4.32 -7.80 4.44
CA ILE A 69 -4.38 -6.51 3.75
C ILE A 69 -5.43 -6.52 2.62
N PHE A 70 -5.58 -7.63 1.89
CA PHE A 70 -6.56 -7.75 0.80
C PHE A 70 -8.02 -7.83 1.29
N GLU A 71 -8.25 -8.02 2.59
CA GLU A 71 -9.59 -7.97 3.20
C GLU A 71 -9.96 -6.55 3.68
N GLN A 72 -9.05 -5.58 3.58
CA GLN A 72 -9.38 -4.18 3.87
C GLN A 72 -10.48 -3.71 2.93
N GLU A 73 -11.53 -3.08 3.47
CA GLU A 73 -12.78 -2.79 2.77
C GLU A 73 -12.56 -2.16 1.38
N GLN A 74 -11.70 -1.15 1.29
CA GLN A 74 -11.44 -0.46 0.02
C GLN A 74 -10.68 -1.33 -0.99
N ILE A 75 -9.76 -2.18 -0.54
CA ILE A 75 -9.00 -3.08 -1.42
C ILE A 75 -9.90 -4.22 -1.89
N ALA A 76 -10.59 -4.90 -0.97
CA ALA A 76 -11.53 -5.96 -1.29
C ALA A 76 -12.60 -5.47 -2.29
N ARG A 77 -13.16 -4.28 -2.05
CA ARG A 77 -14.14 -3.69 -2.96
C ARG A 77 -13.57 -3.39 -4.34
N ALA A 78 -12.34 -2.90 -4.41
CA ALA A 78 -11.71 -2.61 -5.70
C ALA A 78 -11.42 -3.89 -6.49
N VAL A 79 -11.00 -4.96 -5.81
CA VAL A 79 -10.83 -6.30 -6.40
C VAL A 79 -12.16 -6.85 -6.93
N GLU A 80 -13.26 -6.72 -6.18
CA GLU A 80 -14.61 -7.11 -6.64
C GLU A 80 -15.04 -6.38 -7.92
N LEU A 81 -14.64 -5.11 -8.03
CA LEU A 81 -14.89 -4.29 -9.22
C LEU A 81 -13.94 -4.61 -10.39
N GLY A 82 -13.04 -5.58 -10.24
CA GLY A 82 -12.08 -5.99 -11.26
C GLY A 82 -10.93 -4.99 -11.44
N LEU A 83 -10.60 -4.21 -10.41
CA LEU A 83 -9.49 -3.27 -10.44
C LEU A 83 -8.21 -3.98 -9.96
N GLY A 84 -7.22 -4.05 -10.84
CA GLY A 84 -5.89 -4.55 -10.53
C GLY A 84 -5.81 -6.03 -10.14
N ILE A 85 -4.74 -6.38 -9.44
CA ILE A 85 -4.48 -7.73 -8.93
C ILE A 85 -5.40 -8.13 -7.78
N ASN A 86 -5.52 -9.44 -7.52
CA ASN A 86 -6.35 -9.99 -6.45
C ASN A 86 -5.62 -10.90 -5.44
N ASP A 87 -4.33 -11.22 -5.69
CA ASP A 87 -3.49 -11.99 -4.78
C ASP A 87 -2.21 -11.19 -4.46
N PRO A 88 -1.80 -11.06 -3.19
CA PRO A 88 -0.54 -10.39 -2.82
C PRO A 88 0.70 -10.99 -3.51
N LYS A 89 0.66 -12.26 -3.94
CA LYS A 89 1.77 -12.92 -4.65
C LYS A 89 1.97 -12.42 -6.07
N ASP A 90 0.99 -11.73 -6.64
CA ASP A 90 1.08 -11.13 -7.97
C ASP A 90 1.90 -9.83 -7.96
N ILE A 91 2.30 -9.33 -6.78
CA ILE A 91 3.14 -8.14 -6.66
C ILE A 91 4.61 -8.49 -6.90
N GLU A 92 5.16 -8.03 -8.02
CA GLU A 92 6.60 -7.99 -8.26
C GLU A 92 7.20 -6.68 -7.74
N TYR A 93 8.24 -6.79 -6.90
CA TYR A 93 8.98 -5.64 -6.40
C TYR A 93 10.34 -5.51 -7.11
N ILE A 94 10.55 -4.37 -7.76
CA ILE A 94 11.82 -3.98 -8.36
C ILE A 94 12.44 -2.88 -7.49
N THR A 95 13.74 -3.00 -7.22
CA THR A 95 14.49 -2.01 -6.43
C THR A 95 15.76 -1.59 -7.15
N ASP A 96 16.41 -0.55 -6.64
CA ASP A 96 17.75 -0.12 -7.06
C ASP A 96 18.87 -1.09 -6.64
N GLY A 97 18.53 -2.21 -5.98
CA GLY A 97 19.48 -3.19 -5.46
C GLY A 97 20.20 -2.76 -4.19
N SER A 98 19.90 -1.57 -3.64
CA SER A 98 20.50 -1.13 -2.38
C SER A 98 20.00 -1.99 -1.21
N ALA A 99 20.88 -2.22 -0.23
CA ALA A 99 20.54 -3.02 0.95
C ALA A 99 19.32 -2.46 1.71
N LYS A 100 19.16 -1.12 1.71
CA LYS A 100 18.01 -0.45 2.35
C LYS A 100 16.69 -0.78 1.63
N SER A 101 16.65 -0.69 0.30
CA SER A 101 15.46 -1.00 -0.49
C SER A 101 15.08 -2.47 -0.39
N VAL A 102 16.06 -3.38 -0.46
CA VAL A 102 15.84 -4.82 -0.33
C VAL A 102 15.25 -5.16 1.04
N ALA A 103 15.85 -4.65 2.12
CA ALA A 103 15.36 -4.90 3.49
C ALA A 103 13.95 -4.32 3.72
N LEU A 104 13.62 -3.18 3.09
CA LEU A 104 12.27 -2.63 3.16
C LEU A 104 11.26 -3.52 2.44
N VAL A 105 11.58 -4.00 1.23
CA VAL A 105 10.72 -4.92 0.47
C VAL A 105 10.48 -6.23 1.24
N GLU A 106 11.49 -6.77 1.92
CA GLU A 106 11.32 -7.96 2.77
C GLU A 106 10.30 -7.73 3.89
N LYS A 107 10.39 -6.60 4.59
CA LYS A 107 9.41 -6.21 5.62
C LYS A 107 8.01 -5.98 5.05
N ILE A 108 7.91 -5.39 3.86
CA ILE A 108 6.64 -5.19 3.17
C ILE A 108 5.98 -6.54 2.86
N LYS A 109 6.76 -7.49 2.33
CA LYS A 109 6.29 -8.86 2.03
C LYS A 109 5.83 -9.58 3.29
N GLU A 110 6.55 -9.44 4.40
CA GLU A 110 6.11 -9.97 5.71
C GLU A 110 4.74 -9.42 6.10
N LYS A 111 4.55 -8.09 6.06
CA LYS A 111 3.29 -7.44 6.42
C LYS A 111 2.13 -7.70 5.47
N LEU A 112 2.40 -8.04 4.21
CA LEU A 112 1.40 -8.44 3.22
C LEU A 112 0.80 -9.81 3.48
N LEU A 113 1.55 -10.70 4.12
CA LEU A 113 1.16 -12.09 4.37
C LEU A 113 0.58 -12.30 5.78
N GLU A 114 0.61 -11.27 6.63
CA GLU A 114 -0.05 -11.19 7.94
C GLU A 114 -1.56 -10.86 7.80
#